data_AF-A0A1C3H2X0-F1
#
_entry.id   AF-A0A1C3H2X0-F1
#
_cell.length_a   1.000
_cell.length_b   1.000
_cell.length_c   1.000
_cell.angle_alpha   90.00
_cell.angle_beta   90.00
_cell.angle_gamma   90.00
#
_symmetry.space_group_name_H-M   'P 1'
#
loop_
_entity.id
_entity.type
_entity.pdbx_description
1 polymer ?
#
loop_
_entity_poly.entity_id
_entity_poly.type
_entity_poly.pdbx_seq_one_letter_code
_entity_poly.pdbx_strand_id
1 'polypeptide(L)'
;MKKLLQIPLAVILLASVNAYAEDLAASKALILEAAKETMQELQKDTDGKKPTPEAVGKKLMAKLRARMNDFKKAYESDCVSAHGKDKAKECKCFIEKTDFDETLKQLEQQMLNKDQRDEIQKQMGEKENEIKRACNL
;
A
#
# COMPACT_ATOMS: atom_id res chain seq x y z
N MET A 1 -3.73 8.76 19.25
CA MET A 1 -3.25 8.20 17.97
C MET A 1 -4.45 7.66 17.20
N LYS A 2 -4.63 8.04 15.94
CA LYS A 2 -5.74 7.51 15.13
C LYS A 2 -5.50 6.03 14.86
N LYS A 3 -6.53 5.19 15.06
CA LYS A 3 -6.45 3.72 14.94
C LYS A 3 -6.01 3.23 13.55
N LEU A 4 -6.02 4.10 12.54
CA LEU A 4 -5.80 3.76 11.14
C LEU A 4 -4.34 3.49 10.79
N LEU A 5 -3.39 4.12 11.49
CA LEU A 5 -1.97 3.77 11.37
C LEU A 5 -1.58 2.58 12.25
N GLN A 6 -2.51 2.03 13.03
CA GLN A 6 -2.33 0.70 13.65
C GLN A 6 -2.76 -0.43 12.70
N ILE A 7 -3.35 -0.07 11.56
CA ILE A 7 -3.80 -1.00 10.54
C ILE A 7 -2.69 -1.13 9.50
N PRO A 8 -2.19 -2.35 9.23
CA PRO A 8 -1.07 -2.55 8.32
C PRO A 8 -1.44 -2.16 6.89
N LEU A 9 -0.44 -1.71 6.12
CA LEU A 9 -0.60 -1.28 4.72
C LEU A 9 -1.34 -2.32 3.85
N ALA A 10 -1.10 -3.60 4.12
CA ALA A 10 -1.79 -4.75 3.53
C ALA A 10 -3.31 -4.73 3.66
N VAL A 11 -3.82 -4.31 4.82
CA VAL A 11 -5.27 -4.22 5.06
C VAL A 11 -5.86 -3.05 4.30
N ILE A 12 -5.14 -1.92 4.20
CA ILE A 12 -5.59 -0.74 3.45
C ILE A 12 -5.74 -1.05 1.96
N LEU A 13 -4.90 -1.92 1.41
CA LEU A 13 -4.91 -2.30 0.00
C LEU A 13 -5.97 -3.35 -0.36
N LEU A 14 -6.37 -4.19 0.60
CA LEU A 14 -7.30 -5.31 0.34
C LEU A 14 -8.74 -5.03 0.78
N ALA A 15 -8.95 -4.09 1.69
CA ALA A 15 -10.28 -3.78 2.17
C ALA A 15 -10.92 -2.67 1.33
N SER A 16 -12.21 -2.84 1.03
CA SER A 16 -12.97 -1.94 0.18
C SER A 16 -12.82 -0.49 0.63
N VAL A 17 -12.61 0.39 -0.34
CA VAL A 17 -12.32 1.85 -0.25
C VAL A 17 -13.20 2.69 0.69
N ASN A 18 -14.19 2.11 1.35
CA ASN A 18 -15.18 2.82 2.16
C ASN A 18 -14.88 2.80 3.67
N ALA A 19 -13.90 2.03 4.16
CA ALA A 19 -13.68 1.84 5.61
C ALA A 19 -12.43 2.52 6.21
N TYR A 20 -11.49 3.01 5.39
CA TYR A 20 -10.23 3.60 5.87
C TYR A 20 -10.22 5.10 5.57
N ALA A 21 -9.96 5.89 6.60
CA ALA A 21 -10.16 7.34 6.69
C ALA A 21 -9.34 8.24 5.74
N GLU A 22 -9.69 9.53 5.81
CA GLU A 22 -9.03 10.73 5.26
C GLU A 22 -7.50 10.78 5.43
N ASP A 23 -6.93 10.05 6.40
CA ASP A 23 -5.50 10.11 6.76
C ASP A 23 -4.52 9.45 5.75
N LEU A 24 -5.03 8.77 4.72
CA LEU A 24 -4.24 8.13 3.65
C LEU A 24 -4.66 8.62 2.27
N ALA A 25 -5.19 9.84 2.18
CA ALA A 25 -5.82 10.34 0.97
C ALA A 25 -4.86 10.37 -0.22
N ALA A 26 -3.60 10.77 -0.01
CA ALA A 26 -2.65 10.93 -1.11
C ALA A 26 -2.18 9.58 -1.67
N SER A 27 -1.76 8.66 -0.79
CA SER A 27 -1.28 7.33 -1.20
C SER A 27 -2.42 6.48 -1.79
N LYS A 28 -3.64 6.56 -1.22
CA LYS A 28 -4.82 5.90 -1.80
C LYS A 28 -5.16 6.42 -3.18
N ALA A 29 -5.08 7.73 -3.41
CA ALA A 29 -5.36 8.30 -4.72
C ALA A 29 -4.42 7.70 -5.79
N LEU A 30 -3.12 7.61 -5.51
CA LEU A 30 -2.15 6.98 -6.40
C LEU A 30 -2.44 5.49 -6.64
N ILE A 31 -2.81 4.74 -5.60
CA ILE A 31 -3.19 3.33 -5.73
C ILE A 31 -4.43 3.18 -6.61
N LEU A 32 -5.45 4.00 -6.40
CA LEU A 32 -6.70 3.94 -7.15
C LEU A 32 -6.51 4.33 -8.62
N GLU A 33 -5.67 5.33 -8.88
CA GLU A 33 -5.28 5.70 -10.24
C GLU A 33 -4.55 4.55 -10.94
N ALA A 34 -3.57 3.94 -10.27
CA ALA A 34 -2.86 2.77 -10.80
C ALA A 34 -3.80 1.58 -11.05
N ALA A 35 -4.76 1.34 -10.16
CA ALA A 35 -5.77 0.29 -10.32
C ALA A 35 -6.72 0.56 -11.49
N LYS A 36 -7.15 1.81 -11.66
CA LYS A 36 -8.01 2.23 -12.77
C LYS A 36 -7.29 2.06 -14.12
N GLU A 37 -6.06 2.52 -14.22
CA GLU A 37 -5.24 2.32 -15.42
C GLU A 37 -5.02 0.83 -15.71
N THR A 38 -4.74 0.03 -14.68
CA THR A 38 -4.58 -1.43 -14.81
C THR A 38 -5.82 -2.06 -15.44
N MET A 39 -7.00 -1.73 -14.91
CA MET A 39 -8.27 -2.25 -15.43
C MET A 39 -8.56 -1.76 -16.85
N GLN A 40 -8.29 -0.50 -17.16
CA GLN A 40 -8.49 0.05 -18.50
C GLN A 40 -7.58 -0.61 -19.53
N GLU A 41 -6.32 -0.86 -19.20
CA GLU A 41 -5.40 -1.56 -20.09
C GLU A 41 -5.81 -3.02 -20.26
N LEU A 42 -6.11 -3.73 -19.17
CA LEU A 42 -6.50 -5.13 -19.24
C LEU A 42 -7.83 -5.34 -19.97
N GLN A 43 -8.79 -4.42 -19.86
CA GLN A 43 -10.06 -4.50 -20.62
C GLN A 43 -9.86 -4.33 -22.14
N LYS A 44 -8.87 -3.54 -22.56
CA LYS A 44 -8.51 -3.41 -23.98
C LYS A 44 -7.88 -4.70 -24.53
N ASP A 45 -7.17 -5.42 -23.66
CA ASP A 45 -6.39 -6.61 -24.05
C ASP A 45 -7.22 -7.92 -24.03
N THR A 46 -8.41 -7.95 -23.41
CA THR A 46 -9.10 -9.22 -23.09
C THR A 46 -10.29 -9.60 -23.97
N ASP A 47 -10.57 -8.93 -25.10
CA ASP A 47 -11.72 -9.21 -25.98
C ASP A 47 -13.04 -9.42 -25.20
N GLY A 48 -13.26 -8.61 -24.15
CA GLY A 48 -14.45 -8.69 -23.29
C GLY A 48 -14.41 -9.73 -22.17
N LYS A 49 -13.33 -10.51 -22.01
CA LYS A 49 -13.14 -11.40 -20.84
C LYS A 49 -12.72 -10.59 -19.61
N LYS A 50 -13.22 -10.97 -18.43
CA LYS A 50 -12.74 -10.37 -17.18
C LYS A 50 -11.28 -10.76 -16.95
N PRO A 51 -10.37 -9.81 -16.69
CA PRO A 51 -8.99 -10.13 -16.37
C PRO A 51 -8.89 -10.97 -15.10
N THR A 52 -7.92 -11.88 -15.05
CA THR A 52 -7.70 -12.71 -13.87
C THR A 52 -7.17 -11.86 -12.71
N PRO A 53 -7.44 -12.25 -11.44
CA PRO A 53 -6.85 -11.58 -10.29
C PRO A 53 -5.31 -11.51 -10.36
N GLU A 54 -4.68 -12.52 -10.97
CA GLU A 54 -3.24 -12.55 -11.19
C GLU A 54 -2.76 -11.49 -12.17
N ALA A 55 -3.44 -11.35 -13.31
CA ALA A 55 -3.12 -10.32 -14.30
C ALA A 55 -3.29 -8.91 -13.72
N VAL A 56 -4.37 -8.69 -12.94
CA VAL A 56 -4.62 -7.43 -12.24
C VAL A 56 -3.52 -7.17 -11.21
N GLY A 57 -3.21 -8.16 -10.36
CA GLY A 57 -2.21 -8.02 -9.30
C GLY A 57 -0.82 -7.68 -9.83
N LYS A 58 -0.32 -8.45 -10.81
CA LYS A 58 0.99 -8.23 -11.44
C LYS A 58 1.09 -6.83 -12.07
N LYS A 59 0.08 -6.43 -12.85
CA LYS A 59 0.09 -5.17 -13.59
C LYS A 59 -0.09 -3.95 -12.67
N LEU A 60 -0.92 -4.07 -11.63
CA LEU A 60 -1.03 -3.05 -10.58
C LEU A 60 0.29 -2.86 -9.84
N MET A 61 0.91 -3.96 -9.38
CA MET A 61 2.18 -3.89 -8.64
C MET A 61 3.31 -3.33 -9.50
N ALA A 62 3.37 -3.68 -10.80
CA ALA A 62 4.30 -3.07 -11.74
C ALA A 62 4.10 -1.55 -11.88
N LYS A 63 2.84 -1.09 -11.98
CA LYS A 63 2.51 0.34 -12.05
C LYS A 63 2.84 1.11 -10.77
N LEU A 64 2.69 0.49 -9.60
CA LEU A 64 3.09 1.06 -8.32
C LEU A 64 4.61 1.14 -8.19
N ARG A 65 5.34 0.10 -8.59
CA ARG A 65 6.82 0.10 -8.65
C ARG A 65 7.36 1.20 -9.58
N ALA A 66 6.73 1.39 -10.74
CA ALA A 66 7.10 2.47 -11.67
C ALA A 66 6.89 3.88 -11.06
N ARG A 67 5.94 4.01 -10.12
CA ARG A 67 5.61 5.26 -9.42
C ARG A 67 6.11 5.26 -7.97
N MET A 68 7.11 4.44 -7.65
CA MET A 68 7.55 4.20 -6.27
C MET A 68 7.93 5.48 -5.53
N ASN A 69 8.62 6.41 -6.21
CA ASN A 69 9.02 7.67 -5.59
C ASN A 69 7.82 8.55 -5.23
N ASP A 70 6.80 8.59 -6.09
CA ASP A 70 5.58 9.35 -5.83
C ASP A 70 4.75 8.70 -4.73
N PHE A 71 4.70 7.36 -4.72
CA PHE A 71 4.08 6.60 -3.65
C PHE A 71 4.72 6.87 -2.29
N LYS A 72 6.06 6.83 -2.22
CA LYS A 72 6.82 7.14 -0.99
C LYS A 72 6.53 8.55 -0.49
N LYS A 73 6.53 9.56 -1.37
CA LYS A 73 6.21 10.95 -1.01
C LYS A 73 4.77 11.11 -0.53
N ALA A 74 3.82 10.47 -1.21
CA ALA A 74 2.42 10.49 -0.80
C ALA A 74 2.22 9.83 0.57
N TYR A 75 2.89 8.70 0.81
CA TYR A 75 2.84 8.01 2.09
C TYR A 75 3.52 8.81 3.22
N GLU A 76 4.61 9.52 2.92
CA GLU A 76 5.24 10.46 3.85
C GLU A 76 4.27 11.57 4.25
N SER A 77 3.61 12.19 3.26
CA SER A 77 2.61 13.23 3.47
C SER A 77 1.43 12.75 4.30
N ASP A 78 0.94 11.54 4.03
CA ASP A 78 -0.14 10.89 4.79
C ASP A 78 0.31 10.62 6.24
N CYS A 79 1.52 10.11 6.45
CA CYS A 79 2.09 9.91 7.78
C CYS A 79 2.16 11.22 8.57
N VAL A 80 2.66 12.30 7.97
CA VAL A 80 2.75 13.62 8.61
C VAL A 80 1.37 14.19 8.91
N SER A 81 0.41 14.00 8.00
CA SER A 81 -0.98 14.46 8.20
C SER A 81 -1.64 13.73 9.37
N ALA A 82 -1.33 12.45 9.56
CA ALA A 82 -1.90 11.62 10.61
C ALA A 82 -1.23 11.78 11.98
N HIS A 83 0.10 11.97 12.01
CA HIS A 83 0.88 12.07 13.25
C HIS A 83 1.15 13.51 13.70
N GLY A 84 1.03 14.49 12.80
CA GLY A 84 1.35 15.89 13.06
C GLY A 84 2.63 16.36 12.38
N LYS A 85 2.73 17.66 12.11
CA LYS A 85 3.91 18.28 11.46
C LYS A 85 5.19 18.15 12.29
N ASP A 86 5.05 18.04 13.61
CA ASP A 86 6.15 17.79 14.55
C ASP A 86 6.77 16.39 14.37
N LYS A 87 6.03 15.45 13.76
CA LYS A 87 6.47 14.09 13.46
C LYS A 87 7.04 13.89 12.06
N ALA A 88 7.36 14.97 11.35
CA ALA A 88 7.90 14.92 9.99
C ALA A 88 9.22 14.13 9.89
N LYS A 89 10.12 14.24 10.89
CA LYS A 89 11.39 13.50 10.89
C LYS A 89 11.17 12.01 11.11
N GLU A 90 10.28 11.66 12.01
CA GLU A 90 9.90 10.28 12.33
C GLU A 90 9.18 9.62 11.14
N CYS A 91 8.27 10.34 10.48
CA CYS A 91 7.64 9.88 9.23
C CYS A 91 8.67 9.66 8.13
N LYS A 92 9.61 10.59 7.91
CA LYS A 92 10.69 10.39 6.95
C LYS A 92 11.57 9.17 7.29
N CYS A 93 11.92 8.98 8.56
CA CYS A 93 12.63 7.78 9.01
C CYS A 93 11.87 6.50 8.66
N PHE A 94 10.55 6.49 8.86
CA PHE A 94 9.71 5.35 8.52
C PHE A 94 9.75 5.05 7.03
N ILE A 95 9.65 6.07 6.18
CA ILE A 95 9.76 5.91 4.71
C ILE A 95 11.13 5.38 4.31
N GLU A 96 12.21 5.90 4.90
CA GLU A 96 13.58 5.49 4.57
C GLU A 96 13.90 4.06 5.02
N LYS A 97 13.33 3.60 6.14
CA LYS A 97 13.51 2.24 6.66
C LYS A 97 12.56 1.22 6.05
N THR A 98 11.44 1.66 5.47
CA THR A 98 10.48 0.76 4.85
C THR A 98 11.00 0.29 3.50
N ASP A 99 11.17 -1.03 3.37
CA ASP A 99 11.42 -1.67 2.10
C ASP A 99 10.10 -1.77 1.32
N PHE A 100 9.80 -0.72 0.55
CA PHE A 100 8.58 -0.65 -0.23
C PHE A 100 8.54 -1.66 -1.39
N ASP A 101 9.69 -2.05 -1.95
CA ASP A 101 9.71 -3.07 -3.02
C ASP A 101 9.32 -4.44 -2.46
N GLU A 102 9.87 -4.80 -1.29
CA GLU A 102 9.48 -6.02 -0.58
C GLU A 102 8.03 -5.93 -0.12
N THR A 103 7.57 -4.77 0.36
CA THR A 103 6.17 -4.55 0.75
C THR A 103 5.23 -4.80 -0.43
N LEU A 104 5.49 -4.22 -1.61
CA LEU A 104 4.69 -4.46 -2.82
C LEU A 104 4.74 -5.92 -3.27
N LYS A 105 5.87 -6.61 -3.11
CA LYS A 105 5.99 -8.05 -3.41
C LYS A 105 5.16 -8.90 -2.47
N GLN A 106 5.17 -8.60 -1.16
CA GLN A 106 4.34 -9.30 -0.18
C GLN A 106 2.85 -9.06 -0.44
N LEU A 107 2.46 -7.84 -0.81
CA LEU A 107 1.10 -7.50 -1.23
C LEU A 107 0.66 -8.28 -2.46
N GLU A 108 1.54 -8.40 -3.45
CA GLU A 108 1.33 -9.26 -4.61
C GLU A 108 1.05 -10.70 -4.18
N GLN A 109 1.89 -11.26 -3.32
CA GLN A 109 1.71 -12.62 -2.80
C GLN A 109 0.38 -12.79 -2.05
N GLN A 110 -0.06 -11.82 -1.26
CA GLN A 110 -1.36 -11.89 -0.56
C GLN A 110 -2.57 -11.88 -1.51
N MET A 111 -2.46 -11.17 -2.63
CA MET A 111 -3.50 -11.15 -3.65
C MET A 111 -3.60 -12.50 -4.38
N LEU A 112 -2.46 -13.15 -4.60
CA LEU A 112 -2.35 -14.40 -5.36
C LEU A 112 -2.56 -15.65 -4.50
N ASN A 113 -2.11 -15.63 -3.26
CA ASN A 113 -2.10 -16.78 -2.36
C ASN A 113 -3.04 -16.55 -1.18
N LYS A 114 -4.27 -17.07 -1.29
CA LYS A 114 -5.31 -16.92 -0.26
C LYS A 114 -4.96 -17.66 1.02
N ASP A 115 -4.29 -18.81 0.93
CA ASP A 115 -3.99 -19.67 2.07
C ASP A 115 -2.90 -19.08 2.97
N GLN A 116 -2.00 -18.27 2.40
CA GLN A 116 -0.92 -17.58 3.13
C GLN A 116 -1.22 -16.12 3.46
N ARG A 117 -2.39 -15.61 3.07
CA ARG A 117 -2.73 -14.19 3.20
C ARG A 117 -2.57 -13.68 4.63
N ASP A 118 -3.13 -14.39 5.60
CA ASP A 118 -3.16 -13.96 6.99
C ASP A 118 -1.77 -13.98 7.62
N GLU A 119 -0.95 -14.99 7.27
CA GLU A 119 0.43 -15.08 7.73
C GLU A 119 1.29 -13.95 7.16
N ILE A 120 1.19 -13.70 5.85
CA ILE A 120 1.90 -12.58 5.21
C ILE A 120 1.43 -11.25 5.82
N GLN A 121 0.12 -11.10 6.12
CA GLN A 121 -0.43 -9.88 6.71
C GLN A 121 0.17 -9.64 8.10
N LYS A 122 0.27 -10.70 8.89
CA LYS A 122 0.86 -10.65 10.23
C LYS A 122 2.34 -10.26 10.15
N GLN A 123 3.12 -10.92 9.30
CA GLN A 123 4.54 -10.62 9.11
C GLN A 123 4.77 -9.16 8.66
N MET A 124 3.96 -8.69 7.71
CA MET A 124 4.00 -7.29 7.27
C MET A 124 3.69 -6.32 8.41
N GLY A 125 2.66 -6.61 9.21
CA GLY A 125 2.29 -5.77 10.37
C GLY A 125 3.36 -5.76 11.47
N GLU A 126 3.99 -6.90 11.75
CA GLU A 126 5.11 -7.00 12.70
C GLU A 126 6.30 -6.15 12.23
N LYS A 127 6.72 -6.32 10.97
CA LYS A 127 7.80 -5.53 10.36
C LYS A 127 7.49 -4.02 10.35
N GLU A 128 6.26 -3.64 10.01
CA GLU A 128 5.82 -2.25 10.03
C GLU A 128 5.88 -1.65 11.45
N ASN A 129 5.44 -2.40 12.46
CA ASN A 129 5.49 -1.97 13.86
C ASN A 129 6.93 -1.86 14.41
N GLU A 130 7.82 -2.75 14.01
CA GLU A 130 9.24 -2.67 14.35
C GLU A 130 9.88 -1.40 13.78
N ILE A 131 9.58 -1.06 12.52
CA ILE A 131 10.07 0.16 11.88
C ILE A 131 9.52 1.40 12.58
N LYS A 132 8.21 1.42 12.90
CA LYS A 132 7.58 2.53 13.64
C LYS A 132 8.26 2.76 14.98
N ARG A 133 8.46 1.70 15.77
CA ARG A 133 9.19 1.76 17.05
C ARG A 133 10.61 2.30 16.86
N ALA A 134 11.33 1.82 15.84
CA ALA A 134 12.68 2.29 15.53
C ALA A 134 12.73 3.77 15.11
N CYS A 135 11.62 4.32 14.62
CA CYS A 135 11.49 5.71 14.20
C CYS A 135 10.74 6.59 15.21
N ASN A 136 10.35 6.08 16.38
CA ASN A 136 9.56 6.79 17.39
C ASN A 136 8.17 7.25 16.91
N LEU A 137 7.51 6.42 16.09
CA LEU A 137 6.12 6.57 15.66
C LEU A 137 5.15 5.68 16.44
#